data_AF-A0A5C6MKY7-F1
#
_entry.id   AF-A0A5C6MKY7-F1
#
_cell.length_a   1.000
_cell.length_b   1.000
_cell.length_c   1.000
_cell.angle_alpha   90.00
_cell.angle_beta   90.00
_cell.angle_gamma   90.00
#
_symmetry.space_group_name_H-M   'P 1'
#
loop_
_entity.id
_entity.type
_entity.pdbx_description
1 polymer ?
#
loop_
_entity_poly.entity_id
_entity_poly.type
_entity_poly.pdbx_seq_one_letter_code
_entity_poly.pdbx_strand_id
1 'polypeptide(L)'
;MEAIDDFPFPIDDPRETGDIDHFNPELIPLLRNSYLGFSIDSGLALIRKGELTIVSGAPRGGYSGQVAFLRPDPRAKRHLSVELVLSGPGLASSFGYDVAVADFNGDG
;
A
#
# COMPACT_ATOMS: atom_id res chain seq x y z
N MET A 1 29.31 8.95 24.12
CA MET A 1 28.06 8.52 23.48
C MET A 1 27.60 9.71 22.68
N GLU A 2 27.88 9.72 21.37
CA GLU A 2 27.44 10.81 20.51
C GLU A 2 25.91 10.84 20.48
N ALA A 3 25.34 12.04 20.65
CA ALA A 3 23.95 12.27 20.34
C ALA A 3 23.80 12.03 18.84
N ILE A 4 23.06 10.98 18.49
CA ILE A 4 22.54 10.80 17.15
C ILE A 4 21.67 12.03 16.88
N ASP A 5 22.22 12.96 16.08
CA ASP A 5 21.50 14.12 15.56
C ASP A 5 20.11 13.67 15.09
N ASP A 6 19.08 14.36 15.59
CA ASP A 6 17.73 14.31 15.06
C ASP A 6 17.84 14.65 13.57
N PHE A 7 17.95 13.62 12.73
CA PHE A 7 17.83 13.78 11.29
C PHE A 7 16.43 14.37 11.06
N PRO A 8 16.33 15.61 10.55
CA PRO A 8 15.04 16.15 10.17
C PRO A 8 14.72 15.46 8.85
N PHE A 9 14.25 14.20 8.91
CA PHE A 9 13.44 13.69 7.82
C PHE A 9 12.28 14.67 7.74
N PRO A 10 12.14 15.44 6.64
CA PRO A 10 10.98 16.31 6.51
C PRO A 10 9.77 15.41 6.64
N ILE A 11 9.00 15.60 7.72
CA ILE A 11 7.80 14.81 8.03
C ILE A 11 6.74 15.02 6.92
N ASP A 12 6.97 15.99 6.03
CA ASP A 12 6.11 16.46 4.96
C ASP A 12 6.47 15.91 3.58
N ASP A 13 7.29 14.86 3.48
CA ASP A 13 7.59 14.19 2.18
C ASP A 13 6.79 12.87 2.05
N PRO A 14 5.63 12.87 1.38
CA PRO A 14 4.82 11.66 1.15
C PRO A 14 5.39 10.84 -0.02
N ARG A 15 6.17 9.82 0.30
CA ARG A 15 6.84 8.96 -0.69
C ARG A 15 6.05 7.72 -1.14
N GLU A 16 4.77 7.63 -0.76
CA GLU A 16 3.95 6.43 -0.97
C GLU A 16 3.09 6.54 -2.24
N THR A 17 1.77 6.74 -2.12
CA THR A 17 0.82 6.76 -3.25
C THR A 17 0.35 8.17 -3.64
N GLY A 18 0.95 9.19 -3.06
CA GLY A 18 0.48 10.59 -3.05
C GLY A 18 0.66 11.42 -4.31
N ASP A 19 0.84 10.82 -5.50
CA ASP A 19 1.29 11.52 -6.72
C ASP A 19 2.73 12.04 -6.64
N ILE A 20 3.56 11.65 -7.62
CA ILE A 20 5.01 11.92 -7.62
C ILE A 20 5.37 13.41 -7.77
N ASP A 21 4.46 14.22 -8.28
CA ASP A 21 4.68 15.66 -8.52
C ASP A 21 4.01 16.50 -7.42
N HIS A 22 2.85 16.05 -6.91
CA HIS A 22 2.01 16.83 -5.99
C HIS A 22 2.14 16.42 -4.53
N PHE A 23 2.57 15.19 -4.23
CA PHE A 23 2.80 14.75 -2.87
C PHE A 23 1.55 14.98 -1.98
N ASN A 24 0.37 14.66 -2.49
CA ASN A 24 -0.91 14.84 -1.81
C ASN A 24 -1.15 13.72 -0.77
N PRO A 25 -1.12 14.03 0.54
CA PRO A 25 -1.34 13.04 1.59
C PRO A 25 -2.78 12.51 1.64
N GLU A 26 -3.77 13.24 1.09
CA GLU A 26 -5.16 12.78 1.02
C GLU A 26 -5.33 11.57 0.08
N LEU A 27 -4.36 11.34 -0.81
CA LEU A 27 -4.32 10.18 -1.69
C LEU A 27 -3.63 8.97 -1.04
N ILE A 28 -3.10 9.10 0.18
CA ILE A 28 -2.50 8.00 0.92
C ILE A 28 -3.58 7.36 1.79
N PRO A 29 -3.97 6.10 1.53
CA PRO A 29 -5.09 5.45 2.21
C PRO A 29 -4.79 5.06 3.66
N LEU A 30 -3.52 5.06 4.05
CA LEU A 30 -3.04 4.52 5.32
C LEU A 30 -2.19 5.55 6.06
N LEU A 31 -2.04 5.33 7.37
CA LEU A 31 -1.11 6.10 8.19
C LEU A 31 0.34 5.87 7.73
N ARG A 32 1.19 6.89 7.81
CA ARG A 32 2.62 6.83 7.45
C ARG A 32 3.41 5.70 8.15
N ASN A 33 2.98 5.30 9.35
CA ASN A 33 3.60 4.24 10.14
C ASN A 33 3.00 2.85 9.87
N SER A 34 2.14 2.72 8.85
CA SER A 34 1.48 1.46 8.48
C SER A 34 2.42 0.44 7.84
N TYR A 35 3.57 0.91 7.34
CA TYR A 35 4.51 0.14 6.50
C TYR A 35 3.85 -0.36 5.22
N LEU A 36 3.04 0.48 4.57
CA LEU A 36 2.55 0.19 3.22
C LEU A 36 3.72 -0.13 2.29
N GLY A 37 3.62 -1.22 1.54
CA GLY A 37 4.71 -1.72 0.70
C GLY A 37 5.62 -2.73 1.38
N PHE A 38 5.33 -3.15 2.61
CA PHE A 38 6.14 -4.17 3.33
C PHE A 38 6.19 -5.50 2.59
N SER A 39 5.05 -5.92 2.03
CA SER A 39 4.93 -7.07 1.12
C SER A 39 4.15 -6.63 -0.11
N ILE A 40 4.48 -7.21 -1.26
CA ILE A 40 3.95 -6.80 -2.57
C ILE A 40 3.74 -8.02 -3.45
N ASP A 41 2.59 -8.08 -4.12
CA ASP A 41 2.34 -8.94 -5.26
C ASP A 41 1.40 -8.22 -6.26
N SER A 42 1.09 -8.82 -7.41
CA SER A 42 0.22 -8.21 -8.41
C SER A 42 -0.48 -9.24 -9.30
N GLY A 43 -1.59 -8.85 -9.92
CA GLY A 43 -2.34 -9.68 -10.86
C GLY A 43 -3.16 -8.85 -11.86
N LEU A 44 -3.57 -9.47 -12.97
CA LEU A 44 -4.28 -8.80 -14.08
C LEU A 44 -5.81 -8.93 -14.03
N ALA A 45 -6.38 -9.70 -13.10
CA ALA A 45 -7.83 -9.80 -12.95
C ALA A 45 -8.33 -9.87 -11.50
N LEU A 46 -7.58 -9.33 -10.55
CA LEU A 46 -7.96 -9.40 -9.12
C LEU A 46 -9.25 -8.64 -8.80
N ILE A 47 -9.44 -7.46 -9.41
CA ILE A 47 -10.69 -6.67 -9.27
C ILE A 47 -11.43 -6.57 -10.60
N ARG A 48 -10.70 -6.34 -11.70
CA ARG A 48 -11.27 -6.22 -13.06
C ARG A 48 -10.41 -6.99 -14.04
N LYS A 49 -11.06 -7.78 -14.89
CA LYS A 49 -10.38 -8.62 -15.88
C LYS A 49 -9.56 -7.78 -16.87
N GLY A 50 -8.27 -8.09 -17.00
CA GLY A 50 -7.33 -7.40 -17.88
C GLY A 50 -6.75 -6.09 -17.30
N GLU A 51 -7.11 -5.70 -16.07
CA GLU A 51 -6.53 -4.52 -15.39
C GLU A 51 -5.51 -4.96 -14.33
N LEU A 52 -4.29 -4.39 -14.39
CA LEU A 52 -3.28 -4.59 -13.36
C LEU A 52 -3.77 -4.06 -12.01
N THR A 53 -3.79 -4.95 -11.03
CA THR A 53 -4.00 -4.63 -9.61
C THR A 53 -2.73 -5.01 -8.84
N ILE A 54 -2.20 -4.06 -8.09
CA ILE A 54 -1.07 -4.24 -7.18
C ILE A 54 -1.66 -4.49 -5.78
N VAL A 55 -1.24 -5.56 -5.13
CA VAL A 55 -1.61 -5.88 -3.75
C VAL A 55 -0.45 -5.54 -2.86
N SER A 56 -0.67 -4.67 -1.87
CA SER A 56 0.37 -4.18 -0.99
C SER A 56 -0.01 -4.36 0.48
N GLY A 57 0.83 -5.06 1.21
CA GLY A 57 0.71 -5.25 2.65
C GLY A 57 1.18 -4.02 3.42
N ALA A 58 0.47 -3.73 4.52
CA ALA A 58 0.76 -2.69 5.50
C ALA A 58 0.57 -3.26 6.91
N PRO A 59 1.50 -4.10 7.40
CA PRO A 59 1.32 -4.93 8.61
C PRO A 59 1.10 -4.14 9.90
N ARG A 60 1.37 -2.83 9.91
CA ARG A 60 1.11 -1.93 11.05
C ARG A 60 -0.11 -1.02 10.85
N GLY A 61 -0.74 -1.08 9.68
CA GLY A 61 -1.93 -0.30 9.35
C GLY A 61 -3.08 -0.60 10.30
N GLY A 62 -3.77 0.45 10.79
CA GLY A 62 -4.93 0.29 11.67
C GLY A 62 -4.67 -0.49 12.96
N TYR A 63 -3.41 -0.59 13.41
CA TYR A 63 -2.96 -1.39 14.56
C TYR A 63 -3.16 -2.91 14.46
N SER A 64 -3.97 -3.42 13.53
CA SER A 64 -4.15 -4.85 13.26
C SER A 64 -3.30 -5.35 12.09
N GLY A 65 -2.97 -4.46 11.15
CA GLY A 65 -2.44 -4.74 9.82
C GLY A 65 -3.50 -4.56 8.74
N GLN A 66 -3.10 -4.11 7.56
CA GLN A 66 -4.00 -3.85 6.42
C GLN A 66 -3.37 -4.34 5.12
N VAL A 67 -4.20 -4.59 4.11
CA VAL A 67 -3.79 -4.92 2.73
C VAL A 67 -4.53 -3.99 1.78
N ALA A 68 -3.80 -3.22 0.98
CA ALA A 68 -4.33 -2.29 -0.01
C ALA A 68 -4.25 -2.88 -1.41
N PHE A 69 -5.33 -2.74 -2.18
CA PHE A 69 -5.39 -3.03 -3.61
C PHE A 69 -5.29 -1.72 -4.35
N LEU A 70 -4.25 -1.59 -5.15
CA LEU A 70 -3.83 -0.37 -5.82
C LEU A 70 -3.90 -0.56 -7.33
N ARG A 71 -4.30 0.50 -8.03
CA ARG A 71 -4.33 0.53 -9.49
C ARG A 71 -3.52 1.72 -9.99
N PRO A 72 -2.64 1.54 -11.00
CA PRO A 72 -2.00 2.67 -11.66
C PRO A 72 -3.04 3.58 -12.31
N ASP A 73 -2.94 4.90 -12.14
CA ASP A 73 -3.79 5.82 -12.89
C ASP A 73 -3.62 5.57 -14.41
N PRO A 74 -4.71 5.22 -15.12
CA PRO A 74 -4.64 4.89 -16.54
C PRO A 74 -4.27 6.08 -17.43
N ARG A 75 -4.40 7.34 -16.97
CA ARG A 75 -4.11 8.53 -17.79
C ARG A 75 -2.69 9.04 -17.60
N ALA A 76 -2.25 9.24 -16.37
CA ALA A 76 -0.96 9.86 -16.11
C ALA A 76 0.10 8.88 -15.57
N LYS A 77 -0.28 7.70 -15.05
CA LYS A 77 0.62 6.78 -14.30
C LYS A 77 1.46 7.51 -13.23
N ARG A 78 0.96 8.64 -12.73
CA ARG A 78 1.67 9.52 -11.79
C ARG A 78 1.35 9.21 -10.33
N HIS A 79 0.27 8.47 -10.09
CA HIS A 79 -0.12 7.99 -8.78
C HIS A 79 -0.79 6.62 -8.87
N LEU A 80 -0.91 5.98 -7.70
CA LEU A 80 -1.70 4.76 -7.53
C LEU A 80 -3.05 5.14 -6.90
N SER A 81 -4.16 4.74 -7.52
CA SER A 81 -5.48 4.84 -6.90
C SER A 81 -5.74 3.62 -6.02
N VAL A 82 -6.39 3.85 -4.89
CA VAL A 82 -6.72 2.78 -3.94
C VAL A 82 -8.12 2.30 -4.28
N GLU A 83 -8.23 1.03 -4.66
CA GLU A 83 -9.51 0.42 -5.03
C GLU A 83 -10.18 -0.27 -3.84
N LEU A 84 -9.39 -0.87 -2.93
CA LEU A 84 -9.89 -1.60 -1.77
C LEU A 84 -8.83 -1.65 -0.66
N VAL A 85 -9.28 -1.60 0.60
CA VAL A 85 -8.44 -1.87 1.77
C VAL A 85 -9.09 -2.94 2.63
N LEU A 86 -8.38 -4.03 2.88
CA LEU A 86 -8.76 -5.08 3.82
C LEU A 86 -8.05 -4.83 5.14
N SER A 87 -8.79 -4.91 6.26
CA SER A 87 -8.24 -4.71 7.60
C SER A 87 -8.17 -6.02 8.37
N GLY A 88 -7.07 -6.23 9.08
CA GLY A 88 -6.82 -7.42 9.86
C GLY A 88 -7.82 -7.58 11.01
N PRO A 89 -8.19 -8.82 11.36
CA PRO A 89 -9.27 -9.09 12.31
C PRO A 89 -8.89 -8.85 13.78
N GLY A 90 -7.60 -8.70 14.11
CA GLY A 90 -7.12 -8.63 15.49
C GLY A 90 -5.96 -7.64 15.69
N LEU A 91 -5.91 -7.04 16.88
CA LEU A 91 -4.83 -6.14 17.27
C LEU A 91 -3.46 -6.81 17.14
N ALA A 92 -2.50 -6.11 16.57
CA ALA A 92 -1.13 -6.56 16.36
C ALA A 92 -0.98 -7.87 15.58
N SER A 93 -1.99 -8.29 14.81
CA SER A 93 -1.94 -9.54 14.03
C SER A 93 -0.91 -9.53 12.90
N SER A 94 -0.41 -8.34 12.53
CA SER A 94 0.48 -8.13 11.39
C SER A 94 -0.16 -8.59 10.08
N PHE A 95 -1.47 -8.40 9.93
CA PHE A 95 -2.18 -8.73 8.70
C PHE A 95 -1.59 -7.95 7.51
N GLY A 96 -1.23 -8.64 6.43
CA GLY A 96 -0.45 -8.06 5.32
C GLY A 96 1.07 -8.09 5.52
N TYR A 97 1.60 -8.83 6.50
CA TYR A 97 3.04 -9.07 6.62
C TYR A 97 3.61 -9.78 5.39
N ASP A 98 2.84 -10.71 4.81
CA ASP A 98 3.15 -11.37 3.56
C ASP A 98 1.88 -11.44 2.71
N VAL A 99 2.03 -11.37 1.39
CA VAL A 99 0.93 -11.46 0.42
C VAL A 99 1.35 -12.34 -0.75
N ALA A 100 0.42 -13.13 -1.24
CA ALA A 100 0.59 -13.93 -2.44
C ALA A 100 -0.72 -13.92 -3.25
N VAL A 101 -0.58 -13.79 -4.55
CA VAL A 101 -1.65 -13.83 -5.53
C VAL A 101 -1.63 -15.18 -6.23
N ALA A 102 -2.78 -15.85 -6.29
CA ALA A 102 -2.93 -17.13 -6.95
C ALA A 102 -4.28 -17.21 -7.67
N ASP A 103 -4.25 -17.70 -8.90
CA ASP A 103 -5.43 -18.07 -9.67
C ASP A 103 -5.70 -19.57 -9.46
N PHE A 104 -6.67 -19.89 -8.59
CA PHE A 104 -7.00 -21.27 -8.25
C PHE A 104 -8.03 -21.91 -9.20
N ASN A 105 -8.78 -21.10 -9.94
CA ASN A 105 -9.88 -21.54 -10.81
C ASN A 105 -9.59 -21.36 -12.30
N GLY A 106 -8.45 -20.77 -12.67
CA GLY A 106 -7.98 -20.62 -14.04
C GLY A 106 -8.74 -19.58 -14.86
N ASP A 107 -9.43 -18.62 -14.24
CA ASP A 107 -10.21 -17.61 -14.95
C ASP A 107 -9.43 -16.33 -15.28
N GLY A 108 -8.17 -16.28 -14.85
CA GLY A 108 -7.19 -15.23 -15.14
C GLY A 108 -7.16 -14.13 -14.11
#